data_AF-A0A7Z9WQG2-F1
#
_entry.id   AF-A0A7Z9WQG2-F1
#
_cell.length_a   1.000
_cell.length_b   1.000
_cell.length_c   1.000
_cell.angle_alpha   90.00
_cell.angle_beta   90.00
_cell.angle_gamma   90.00
#
_symmetry.space_group_name_H-M   'P 1'
#
loop_
_entity.id
_entity.type
_entity.pdbx_description
1 polymer ?
#
loop_
_entity_poly.entity_id
_entity_poly.type
_entity_poly.pdbx_seq_one_letter_code
_entity_poly.pdbx_strand_id
1 'polypeptide(L)'
;MFLGIFTSTLLGALLAGGACGLVGAFVVRMNLSSLGFTMSHAAFAGAALGLLLGWNPLLLAILFSVAVAAALGPAAERAKLEANVLIGITFP
;
A
#
# COMPACT_ATOMS: atom_id res chain seq x y z
N MET A 1 20.33 -17.84 18.77
CA MET A 1 18.99 -17.71 18.16
C MET A 1 18.28 -16.43 18.61
N PHE A 2 18.09 -16.19 19.92
CA PHE A 2 17.44 -14.97 20.44
C PHE A 2 18.12 -13.65 20.05
N LEU A 3 19.46 -13.56 20.17
CA LEU A 3 20.19 -12.31 19.89
C LEU A 3 20.16 -11.91 18.39
N GLY A 4 20.10 -12.89 17.49
CA GLY A 4 20.05 -12.65 16.03
C GLY A 4 18.68 -12.22 15.53
N ILE A 5 17.60 -12.68 16.19
CA ILE A 5 16.23 -12.22 15.90
C ILE A 5 16.11 -10.76 16.36
N PHE A 6 16.63 -10.42 17.55
CA PHE A 6 16.53 -9.08 18.13
C PHE A 6 17.11 -7.98 17.23
N THR A 7 18.32 -8.18 16.69
CA THR A 7 18.95 -7.19 15.80
C THR A 7 18.21 -7.07 14.46
N SER A 8 17.74 -8.19 13.91
CA SER A 8 17.01 -8.24 12.64
C SER A 8 15.64 -7.54 12.76
N THR A 9 14.91 -7.79 13.84
CA THR A 9 13.63 -7.11 14.10
C THR A 9 13.81 -5.64 14.43
N LEU A 10 14.88 -5.28 15.15
CA LEU A 10 15.16 -3.88 15.48
C LEU A 10 15.51 -3.08 14.22
N LEU A 11 16.35 -3.64 13.34
CA LEU A 11 16.69 -3.03 12.05
C LEU A 11 15.45 -2.92 11.16
N GLY A 12 14.63 -3.98 11.10
CA GLY A 12 13.38 -4.00 10.34
C GLY A 12 12.36 -2.97 10.85
N ALA A 13 12.18 -2.86 12.16
CA ALA A 13 11.28 -1.88 12.77
C ALA A 13 11.72 -0.44 12.51
N LEU A 14 13.04 -0.18 12.57
CA LEU A 14 13.58 1.15 12.30
C LEU A 14 13.37 1.54 10.83
N LEU A 15 13.65 0.63 9.89
CA LEU A 15 13.44 0.85 8.46
C LEU A 15 11.94 1.00 8.13
N ALA A 16 11.08 0.14 8.67
CA ALA A 16 9.65 0.20 8.45
C ALA A 16 9.03 1.49 9.04
N GLY A 17 9.41 1.86 10.26
CA GLY A 17 8.95 3.10 10.90
C GLY A 17 9.37 4.35 10.14
N GLY A 18 10.64 4.41 9.70
CA GLY A 18 11.14 5.51 8.87
C GLY A 18 10.40 5.64 7.54
N ALA A 19 10.18 4.51 6.85
CA ALA A 19 9.41 4.48 5.61
C ALA A 19 7.95 4.93 5.80
N CYS A 20 7.25 4.39 6.81
CA CYS A 20 5.87 4.77 7.11
C CYS A 20 5.74 6.26 7.47
N GLY A 21 6.69 6.82 8.23
CA GLY A 21 6.69 8.24 8.59
C GLY A 21 6.86 9.16 7.37
N LEU A 22 7.82 8.85 6.49
CA LEU A 22 8.05 9.62 5.26
C LEU A 22 6.85 9.57 4.31
N VAL A 23 6.30 8.37 4.09
CA VAL A 23 5.12 8.18 3.24
C VAL A 23 3.92 8.90 3.82
N GLY A 24 3.68 8.81 5.13
CA GLY A 24 2.59 9.51 5.80
C GLY A 24 2.67 11.04 5.64
N ALA A 25 3.85 11.63 5.85
CA ALA A 25 4.05 13.07 5.66
C ALA A 25 3.81 13.50 4.22
N PHE A 26 4.22 12.69 3.24
CA PHE A 26 4.01 12.95 1.82
C PHE A 26 2.52 12.87 1.42
N VAL A 27 1.81 11.85 1.92
CA VAL A 27 0.38 11.65 1.68
C VAL A 27 -0.45 12.82 2.21
N VAL A 28 -0.13 13.31 3.43
CA VAL A 28 -0.82 14.48 4.02
C VAL A 28 -0.58 15.74 3.20
N ARG A 29 0.65 15.98 2.74
CA ARG A 29 0.99 17.16 1.91
C ARG A 29 0.27 17.19 0.57
N MET A 30 -0.03 16.03 -0.02
CA MET A 30 -0.71 15.94 -1.31
C MET A 30 -2.24 15.78 -1.21
N ASN A 31 -2.84 15.90 -0.01
CA ASN A 31 -4.28 15.69 0.20
C ASN A 31 -4.78 14.31 -0.27
N LEU A 32 -3.94 13.28 -0.21
CA LEU A 32 -4.27 11.92 -0.64
C LEU A 32 -4.62 11.01 0.54
N SER A 33 -5.34 11.52 1.55
CA SER A 33 -5.56 10.83 2.84
C SER A 33 -6.18 9.43 2.68
N SER A 34 -7.01 9.22 1.66
CA SER A 34 -7.68 7.94 1.40
C SER A 34 -6.80 6.90 0.68
N LEU A 35 -5.57 7.25 0.24
CA LEU A 35 -4.65 6.28 -0.40
C LEU A 35 -4.28 5.13 0.54
N GLY A 36 -4.19 5.37 1.84
CA GLY A 36 -3.83 4.33 2.81
C GLY A 36 -4.82 3.16 2.78
N PHE A 37 -6.13 3.46 2.85
CA PHE A 37 -7.17 2.44 2.86
C PHE A 37 -7.24 1.63 1.57
N THR A 38 -7.15 2.30 0.41
CA THR A 38 -7.20 1.61 -0.89
C THR A 38 -5.98 0.78 -1.19
N MET A 39 -4.78 1.25 -0.82
CA MET A 39 -3.56 0.45 -0.96
C MET A 39 -3.59 -0.76 -0.03
N SER A 40 -4.13 -0.64 1.20
CA SER A 40 -4.33 -1.80 2.08
C SER A 40 -5.31 -2.83 1.52
N HIS A 41 -6.42 -2.40 0.92
CA HIS A 41 -7.37 -3.30 0.26
C HIS A 41 -6.76 -4.01 -0.96
N ALA A 42 -6.00 -3.26 -1.79
CA ALA A 42 -5.30 -3.83 -2.93
C ALA A 42 -4.27 -4.88 -2.48
N ALA A 43 -3.47 -4.58 -1.46
CA ALA A 43 -2.50 -5.52 -0.90
C ALA A 43 -3.18 -6.77 -0.33
N PHE A 44 -4.30 -6.61 0.39
CA PHE A 44 -5.06 -7.72 0.95
C PHE A 44 -5.69 -8.60 -0.14
N ALA A 45 -6.33 -7.99 -1.14
CA ALA A 45 -6.90 -8.70 -2.28
C ALA A 45 -5.82 -9.48 -3.07
N GLY A 46 -4.65 -8.86 -3.30
CA GLY A 46 -3.51 -9.51 -3.93
C GLY A 46 -2.96 -10.67 -3.10
N ALA A 47 -2.83 -10.51 -1.78
CA ALA A 47 -2.39 -11.58 -0.88
C ALA A 47 -3.38 -12.76 -0.86
N ALA A 48 -4.69 -12.47 -0.82
CA ALA A 48 -5.74 -13.48 -0.88
C ALA A 48 -5.70 -14.26 -2.20
N LEU A 49 -5.56 -13.56 -3.34
CA LEU A 49 -5.35 -14.20 -4.65
C LEU A 49 -4.07 -15.05 -4.67
N GLY A 50 -3.00 -14.59 -4.04
CA GLY A 50 -1.76 -15.34 -3.88
C GLY A 50 -1.95 -16.68 -3.16
N LEU A 51 -2.70 -16.66 -2.06
CA LEU A 51 -3.07 -17.86 -1.31
C LEU A 51 -3.95 -18.81 -2.15
N LEU A 52 -4.92 -18.29 -2.90
CA LEU A 52 -5.81 -19.06 -3.77
C LEU A 52 -5.07 -19.76 -4.92
N LEU A 53 -4.09 -19.09 -5.53
CA LEU A 53 -3.28 -19.66 -6.62
C LEU A 53 -2.14 -20.57 -6.11
N GLY A 54 -1.93 -20.68 -4.79
CA GLY A 54 -0.80 -21.41 -4.21
C GLY A 54 0.57 -20.78 -4.52
N TRP A 55 0.59 -19.50 -4.88
CA TRP A 55 1.80 -18.74 -5.19
C TRP A 55 2.26 -17.93 -3.98
N ASN A 56 3.44 -17.31 -4.06
CA ASN A 56 3.97 -16.51 -2.96
C ASN A 56 3.06 -15.30 -2.71
N PRO A 57 2.38 -15.21 -1.55
CA PRO A 57 1.37 -14.19 -1.29
C PRO A 57 1.97 -12.78 -1.24
N LEU A 58 3.24 -12.67 -0.86
CA LEU A 58 3.94 -11.39 -0.79
C LEU A 58 4.15 -10.79 -2.20
N LEU A 59 4.55 -11.63 -3.17
CA LEU A 59 4.73 -11.17 -4.55
C LEU A 59 3.40 -10.73 -5.16
N LEU A 60 2.34 -11.53 -4.98
CA LEU A 60 1.03 -11.19 -5.54
C LEU A 60 0.41 -9.95 -4.89
N ALA A 61 0.61 -9.76 -3.57
CA ALA A 61 0.19 -8.55 -2.88
C ALA A 61 0.86 -7.29 -3.46
N ILE A 62 2.19 -7.35 -3.69
CA ILE A 62 2.94 -6.24 -4.27
C ILE A 62 2.49 -5.99 -5.72
N LEU A 63 2.37 -7.04 -6.53
CA LEU A 63 2.00 -6.90 -7.94
C LEU A 63 0.61 -6.28 -8.09
N PHE A 64 -0.36 -6.75 -7.30
CA PHE A 64 -1.72 -6.22 -7.31
C PHE A 64 -1.78 -4.78 -6.79
N SER A 65 -1.04 -4.45 -5.73
CA SER A 65 -0.95 -3.07 -5.23
C SER A 65 -0.35 -2.11 -6.26
N VAL A 66 0.68 -2.54 -6.98
CA VAL A 66 1.29 -1.75 -8.07
C VAL A 66 0.33 -1.59 -9.24
N ALA A 67 -0.41 -2.64 -9.61
CA ALA A 67 -1.42 -2.57 -10.66
C ALA A 67 -2.53 -1.56 -10.31
N VAL A 68 -3.01 -1.56 -9.07
CA VAL A 68 -4.01 -0.60 -8.58
C VAL A 68 -3.43 0.83 -8.54
N ALA A 69 -2.20 1.01 -8.06
CA ALA A 69 -1.52 2.31 -8.09
C ALA A 69 -1.34 2.85 -9.52
N ALA A 70 -0.99 1.98 -10.47
CA ALA A 70 -0.85 2.33 -11.88
C ALA A 70 -2.19 2.65 -12.55
N ALA A 71 -3.30 2.04 -12.11
CA ALA A 71 -4.64 2.39 -12.56
C ALA A 71 -5.15 3.70 -11.93
N LEU A 72 -4.77 3.97 -10.67
CA LEU A 72 -5.12 5.19 -9.95
C LEU A 72 -4.52 6.46 -10.59
N GLY A 73 -3.30 6.39 -11.13
CA GLY A 73 -2.66 7.52 -11.84
C GLY A 73 -3.52 8.13 -12.97
N PRO A 74 -3.83 7.37 -14.04
CA PRO A 74 -4.68 7.85 -15.14
C PRO A 74 -6.13 8.07 -14.72
N ALA A 75 -6.64 7.34 -13.72
CA ALA A 75 -7.97 7.60 -13.18
C ALA A 75 -8.05 8.96 -12.46
N ALA A 76 -7.03 9.32 -11.69
CA ALA A 76 -6.92 10.62 -11.05
C ALA A 76 -6.83 11.75 -12.09
N GLU A 77 -6.09 11.54 -13.18
CA GLU A 77 -5.93 12.53 -14.25
C GLU A 77 -7.22 12.72 -15.07
N ARG A 78 -7.94 11.62 -15.40
CA ARG A 78 -9.21 11.69 -16.14
C ARG A 78 -10.37 12.23 -15.33
N ALA A 79 -10.37 12.03 -14.01
CA ALA A 79 -11.47 12.46 -13.17
C ALA A 79 -11.53 13.97 -12.96
N LYS A 80 -10.43 14.73 -13.12
CA LYS A 80 -10.30 16.17 -12.73
C LYS A 80 -10.82 16.49 -11.32
N LEU A 81 -11.09 15.46 -10.52
CA LEU A 81 -11.53 15.47 -9.14
C LEU A 81 -10.31 15.10 -8.31
N GLU A 82 -10.19 15.69 -7.13
CA GLU A 82 -9.14 15.31 -6.19
C GLU A 82 -9.19 13.78 -6.02
N ALA A 83 -8.06 13.10 -6.23
CA ALA A 83 -7.99 11.63 -6.18
C ALA A 83 -8.63 11.08 -4.89
N ASN A 84 -8.57 11.86 -3.81
CA ASN A 84 -9.24 11.59 -2.55
C ASN A 84 -10.76 11.34 -2.67
N VAL A 85 -11.46 12.11 -3.52
CA VAL A 85 -12.89 11.97 -3.76
C VAL A 85 -13.15 10.67 -4.52
N LEU A 86 -12.42 10.41 -5.62
CA LEU A 86 -12.59 9.20 -6.44
C LEU A 86 -12.37 7.90 -5.63
N ILE A 87 -11.34 7.91 -4.80
CA ILE A 87 -10.97 6.81 -3.91
C ILE A 87 -12.09 6.56 -2.87
N GLY A 88 -12.65 7.63 -2.29
CA GLY A 88 -13.74 7.54 -1.30
C GLY A 88 -15.09 7.08 -1.85
N ILE A 89 -15.36 7.21 -3.17
CA ILE A 89 -16.59 6.67 -3.79
C ILE A 89 -16.43 5.22 -4.23
N THR A 90 -15.22 4.82 -4.64
CA THR A 90 -14.97 3.48 -5.18
C THR A 90 -14.86 2.44 -4.08
N PHE A 91 -14.37 2.84 -2.90
CA PHE A 91 -14.29 2.03 -1.69
C PHE A 91 -14.70 2.89 -0.49
N PRO A 92 -16.00 2.93 -0.14
CA PRO A 92 -16.49 3.67 1.03
C PRO A 92 -16.02 3.07 2.36
#